data_AF-A0A840BSQ7-F1
#
_entry.id   AF-A0A840BSQ7-F1
#
_cell.length_a   1.000
_cell.length_b   1.000
_cell.length_c   1.000
_cell.angle_alpha   90.00
_cell.angle_beta   90.00
_cell.angle_gamma   90.00
#
_symmetry.space_group_name_H-M   'P 1'
#
loop_
_entity.id
_entity.type
_entity.pdbx_description
1 polymer ?
#
loop_
_entity_poly.entity_id
_entity_poly.type
_entity_poly.pdbx_seq_one_letter_code
_entity_poly.pdbx_strand_id
1 'polypeptide(L)'
;MTPVSSRFFRAALVSAAGFALIGAASAAPINLIENGSFESVSQKAGTWNIYSSLAGWQVGGKGVEIRDNVAGTAYDGKNFVELDTTKNSWISQAFETTIGQSYKVSFFYSPRQGVASNSNDILALLNGTVAKTASGSGIGKSGNVWQEIDFNFVATGPMSTLGFMAAGVSDSYGGSLDKVSVSAVPEPSSWATLLAGLLGLGVITRRRTR
;
A
#
# COMPACT_ATOMS: atom_id res chain seq x y z
N MET A 1 39.26 -67.60 -44.22
CA MET A 1 38.46 -67.84 -42.99
C MET A 1 38.12 -66.49 -42.36
N THR A 2 37.01 -66.42 -41.64
CA THR A 2 36.53 -65.25 -40.85
C THR A 2 37.02 -65.38 -39.39
N PRO A 3 36.66 -64.56 -38.37
CA PRO A 3 35.72 -63.41 -38.33
C PRO A 3 36.18 -62.16 -37.47
N VAL A 4 35.31 -61.15 -37.32
CA VAL A 4 34.98 -60.37 -36.07
C VAL A 4 36.13 -59.74 -35.22
N SER A 5 36.10 -58.50 -34.69
CA SER A 5 35.21 -57.30 -34.75
C SER A 5 35.98 -56.07 -34.14
N SER A 6 35.52 -55.05 -33.37
CA SER A 6 34.25 -54.68 -32.70
C SER A 6 34.19 -53.19 -32.26
N ARG A 7 32.97 -52.61 -32.27
CA ARG A 7 32.38 -51.59 -31.35
C ARG A 7 33.05 -50.21 -31.10
N PHE A 8 32.28 -49.19 -31.48
CA PHE A 8 32.00 -47.89 -30.84
C PHE A 8 32.75 -47.45 -29.56
N PHE A 9 33.03 -46.15 -29.48
CA PHE A 9 32.38 -45.30 -28.47
C PHE A 9 32.02 -43.92 -29.04
N ARG A 10 30.81 -43.42 -28.74
CA ARG A 10 30.42 -42.03 -29.02
C ARG A 10 30.81 -41.17 -27.82
N ALA A 11 31.64 -40.15 -28.02
CA ALA A 11 31.88 -39.12 -27.02
C ALA A 11 30.62 -38.23 -26.91
N ALA A 12 29.72 -38.56 -25.99
CA ALA A 12 28.53 -37.77 -25.72
C ALA A 12 28.93 -36.49 -24.97
N LEU A 13 28.92 -35.36 -25.66
CA LEU A 13 29.18 -34.05 -25.04
C LEU A 13 27.99 -33.67 -24.15
N VAL A 14 28.09 -33.98 -22.85
CA VAL A 14 27.07 -33.61 -21.85
C VAL A 14 27.27 -32.13 -21.48
N SER A 15 26.85 -31.24 -22.37
CA SER A 15 26.77 -29.80 -22.08
C SER A 15 25.65 -29.55 -21.08
N ALA A 16 25.98 -29.59 -19.79
CA ALA A 16 25.11 -29.23 -18.69
C ALA A 16 24.85 -27.70 -18.73
N ALA A 17 23.82 -27.30 -19.47
CA ALA A 17 23.36 -25.91 -19.50
C ALA A 17 22.79 -25.50 -18.14
N GLY A 18 23.62 -24.86 -17.32
CA GLY A 18 23.21 -24.29 -16.04
C GLY A 18 22.21 -23.16 -16.27
N PHE A 19 20.96 -23.36 -15.85
CA PHE A 19 19.97 -22.29 -15.81
C PHE A 19 20.34 -21.32 -14.69
N ALA A 20 21.01 -20.23 -15.06
CA ALA A 20 21.18 -19.09 -14.17
C ALA A 20 19.79 -18.48 -13.90
N LEU A 21 19.29 -18.67 -12.67
CA LEU A 21 18.14 -17.94 -12.15
C LEU A 21 18.52 -16.47 -12.02
N ILE A 22 18.22 -15.69 -13.06
CA ILE A 22 18.28 -14.23 -13.00
C ILE A 22 17.19 -13.79 -12.02
N GLY A 23 17.58 -13.58 -10.77
CA GLY A 23 16.70 -13.02 -9.75
C GLY A 23 16.31 -11.61 -10.17
N ALA A 24 15.07 -11.43 -10.61
CA ALA A 24 14.53 -10.12 -10.94
C ALA A 24 14.47 -9.28 -9.65
N ALA A 25 15.36 -8.30 -9.54
CA ALA A 25 15.32 -7.33 -8.45
C ALA A 25 14.07 -6.47 -8.61
N SER A 26 13.00 -6.82 -7.88
CA SER A 26 11.81 -5.97 -7.80
C SER A 26 12.20 -4.67 -7.13
N ALA A 27 12.03 -3.55 -7.84
CA ALA A 27 12.01 -2.25 -7.20
C ALA A 27 10.89 -2.22 -6.15
N ALA A 28 11.08 -1.43 -5.10
CA ALA A 28 10.00 -1.15 -4.17
C ALA A 28 8.85 -0.43 -4.93
N PRO A 29 7.58 -0.72 -4.62
CA PRO A 29 6.45 -0.04 -5.25
C PRO A 29 6.52 1.47 -4.99
N ILE A 30 6.36 2.27 -6.05
CA ILE A 30 6.28 3.73 -5.95
C ILE A 30 4.98 4.10 -5.24
N ASN A 31 5.07 4.94 -4.21
CA ASN A 31 3.90 5.54 -3.59
C ASN A 31 3.37 6.69 -4.47
N LEU A 32 2.09 6.62 -4.82
CA LEU A 32 1.38 7.62 -5.62
C LEU A 32 0.74 8.72 -4.76
N ILE A 33 0.90 8.64 -3.43
CA ILE A 33 0.42 9.64 -2.48
C ILE A 33 1.55 10.58 -2.06
N GLU A 34 1.45 11.85 -2.46
CA GLU A 34 2.26 12.92 -1.90
C GLU A 34 1.94 13.12 -0.42
N ASN A 35 2.98 13.36 0.40
CA ASN A 35 2.82 13.73 1.82
C ASN A 35 1.95 12.75 2.63
N GLY A 36 2.07 11.45 2.35
CA GLY A 36 1.28 10.40 3.00
C GLY A 36 1.51 10.24 4.50
N SER A 37 2.70 10.59 5.00
CA SER A 37 3.05 10.65 6.43
C SER A 37 3.00 12.08 6.99
N PHE A 38 2.38 13.03 6.27
CA PHE A 38 2.02 14.36 6.77
C PHE A 38 3.18 15.28 7.25
N GLU A 39 4.43 14.92 6.98
CA GLU A 39 5.66 15.65 7.34
C GLU A 39 5.84 17.03 6.66
N SER A 40 5.00 17.43 5.69
CA SER A 40 5.16 18.72 4.99
C SER A 40 5.00 19.97 5.87
N VAL A 41 4.57 19.81 7.12
CA VAL A 41 4.30 20.89 8.07
C VAL A 41 5.26 20.78 9.24
N SER A 42 5.99 21.86 9.54
CA SER A 42 6.85 21.94 10.72
C SER A 42 6.02 22.18 11.99
N GLN A 43 5.22 21.20 12.40
CA GLN A 43 4.62 21.16 13.74
C GLN A 43 5.75 21.11 14.78
N LYS A 44 5.51 21.66 15.98
CA LYS A 44 6.48 21.63 17.07
C LYS A 44 6.21 20.43 17.99
N ALA A 45 7.25 19.68 18.34
CA ALA A 45 7.16 18.60 19.33
C ALA A 45 6.46 19.00 20.64
N GLY A 46 5.53 18.14 21.05
CA GLY A 46 4.64 18.37 22.20
C GLY A 46 3.50 19.36 21.91
N THR A 47 3.16 19.63 20.65
CA THR A 47 2.07 20.53 20.26
C THR A 47 1.27 19.99 19.06
N TRP A 48 0.09 20.58 18.87
CA TRP A 48 -0.81 20.34 17.74
C TRP A 48 -1.31 21.68 17.19
N ASN A 49 -1.83 21.68 15.96
CA ASN A 49 -2.56 22.82 15.39
C ASN A 49 -3.48 22.36 14.25
N ILE A 50 -4.55 23.12 13.99
CA ILE A 50 -5.48 22.86 12.87
C ILE A 50 -5.06 23.71 11.67
N TYR A 51 -4.90 23.05 10.52
CA TYR A 51 -4.48 23.67 9.26
C TYR A 51 -5.62 23.64 8.22
N SER A 52 -5.79 24.73 7.48
CA SER A 52 -6.75 24.84 6.37
C SER A 52 -6.19 24.41 5.01
N SER A 53 -4.90 24.07 4.95
CA SER A 53 -4.21 23.56 3.78
C SER A 53 -3.04 22.65 4.20
N LEU A 54 -2.72 21.67 3.35
CA LEU A 54 -1.71 20.65 3.59
C LEU A 54 -1.13 20.23 2.22
N ALA A 55 0.19 20.07 2.09
CA ALA A 55 0.78 19.76 0.77
C ALA A 55 0.28 18.38 0.28
N GLY A 56 -0.03 18.26 -1.02
CA GLY A 56 -0.66 17.09 -1.61
C GLY A 56 -2.15 16.89 -1.29
N TRP A 57 -2.72 17.57 -0.30
CA TRP A 57 -4.07 17.26 0.21
C TRP A 57 -5.04 18.44 0.06
N GLN A 58 -6.20 18.19 -0.55
CA GLN A 58 -7.38 19.01 -0.34
C GLN A 58 -7.87 18.80 1.10
N VAL A 59 -8.25 19.88 1.78
CA VAL A 59 -8.66 19.86 3.20
C VAL A 59 -10.08 20.40 3.31
N GLY A 60 -10.92 19.71 4.07
CA GLY A 60 -12.31 20.10 4.31
C GLY A 60 -12.42 21.41 5.11
N GLY A 61 -13.58 22.07 5.02
CA GLY A 61 -13.85 23.37 5.62
C GLY A 61 -13.88 23.43 7.17
N LYS A 62 -13.30 22.46 7.85
CA LYS A 62 -13.01 22.45 9.30
C LYS A 62 -11.50 22.30 9.60
N GLY A 63 -10.69 22.04 8.58
CA GLY A 63 -9.24 21.86 8.67
C GLY A 63 -8.84 20.39 8.88
N VAL A 64 -7.54 20.18 9.06
CA VAL A 64 -6.92 18.93 9.51
C VAL A 64 -6.06 19.25 10.73
N GLU A 65 -6.19 18.48 11.81
CA GLU A 65 -5.31 18.65 12.97
C GLU A 65 -4.00 17.88 12.73
N ILE A 66 -2.86 18.58 12.79
CA ILE A 66 -1.53 17.96 12.76
C ILE A 66 -1.00 17.90 14.19
N ARG A 67 -0.42 16.77 14.60
CA ARG A 67 0.18 16.54 15.92
C ARG A 67 1.62 16.09 15.82
N ASP A 68 2.51 16.68 16.61
CA ASP A 68 3.85 16.13 16.90
C ASP A 68 3.88 15.77 18.40
N ASN A 69 3.84 14.46 18.69
CA ASN A 69 3.92 13.87 20.04
C ASN A 69 2.87 14.42 21.06
N VAL A 70 1.60 14.50 20.65
CA VAL A 70 0.45 14.82 21.53
C VAL A 70 -0.64 13.76 21.38
N ALA A 71 -1.23 13.30 22.49
CA ALA A 71 -2.27 12.26 22.51
C ALA A 71 -1.87 10.94 21.81
N GLY A 72 -0.56 10.70 21.67
CA GLY A 72 0.05 9.63 20.91
C GLY A 72 1.36 10.10 20.25
N THR A 73 1.99 9.19 19.52
CA THR A 73 3.16 9.47 18.66
C THR A 73 2.83 9.06 17.24
N ALA A 74 3.52 9.60 16.24
CA ALA A 74 3.41 9.12 14.86
C ALA A 74 3.81 7.64 14.73
N TYR A 75 3.39 7.02 13.63
CA TYR A 75 3.88 5.74 13.15
C TYR A 75 5.08 5.92 12.20
N ASP A 76 5.09 7.01 11.42
CA ASP A 76 6.14 7.38 10.49
C ASP A 76 6.50 8.87 10.65
N GLY A 77 7.80 9.22 10.62
CA GLY A 77 8.21 10.62 10.83
C GLY A 77 7.95 11.13 12.26
N LYS A 78 7.20 12.23 12.38
CA LYS A 78 6.86 12.94 13.63
C LYS A 78 5.39 13.32 13.70
N ASN A 79 4.83 13.71 12.56
CA ASN A 79 3.47 14.19 12.39
C ASN A 79 2.51 13.02 12.24
N PHE A 80 1.30 13.17 12.74
CA PHE A 80 0.14 12.38 12.36
C PHE A 80 -1.12 13.24 12.45
N VAL A 81 -2.23 12.79 11.86
CA VAL A 81 -3.43 13.63 11.71
C VAL A 81 -4.67 13.12 12.41
N GLU A 82 -5.53 14.04 12.82
CA GLU A 82 -6.91 13.78 13.21
C GLU A 82 -7.88 14.60 12.34
N LEU A 83 -9.06 14.02 12.11
CA LEU A 83 -10.10 14.59 11.23
C LEU A 83 -11.38 15.02 11.95
N ASP A 84 -11.58 14.76 13.24
CA ASP A 84 -12.60 15.48 14.04
C ASP A 84 -11.91 16.62 14.80
N THR A 85 -11.99 17.82 14.24
CA THR A 85 -11.10 18.94 14.58
C THR A 85 -11.76 19.93 15.55
N THR A 86 -12.52 20.88 15.00
CA THR A 86 -13.61 21.56 15.73
C THR A 86 -14.98 20.94 15.43
N LYS A 87 -15.03 20.13 14.37
CA LYS A 87 -16.06 19.16 13.97
C LYS A 87 -15.43 18.13 13.03
N ASN A 88 -16.16 17.05 12.73
CA ASN A 88 -15.84 16.11 11.67
C ASN A 88 -15.48 16.86 10.36
N SER A 89 -14.32 16.49 9.82
CA SER A 89 -13.66 17.06 8.66
C SER A 89 -13.16 15.92 7.76
N TRP A 90 -12.48 16.28 6.69
CA TRP A 90 -11.96 15.35 5.70
C TRP A 90 -10.69 15.88 5.03
N ILE A 91 -9.92 14.97 4.44
CA ILE A 91 -8.84 15.26 3.48
C ILE A 91 -9.00 14.39 2.24
N SER A 92 -8.57 14.85 1.07
CA SER A 92 -8.55 14.03 -0.15
C SER A 92 -7.38 14.39 -1.09
N GLN A 93 -6.95 13.39 -1.86
CA GLN A 93 -5.90 13.52 -2.87
C GLN A 93 -6.28 12.73 -4.12
N ALA A 94 -6.11 13.34 -5.29
CA ALA A 94 -6.27 12.70 -6.58
C ALA A 94 -4.90 12.33 -7.15
N PHE A 95 -4.78 11.13 -7.71
CA PHE A 95 -3.54 10.56 -8.24
C PHE A 95 -3.80 9.83 -9.57
N GLU A 96 -2.77 9.73 -10.40
CA GLU A 96 -2.86 9.07 -11.71
C GLU A 96 -3.02 7.54 -11.56
N THR A 97 -3.83 6.94 -12.42
CA THR A 97 -4.06 5.49 -12.48
C THR A 97 -4.14 4.97 -13.91
N THR A 98 -3.82 3.69 -14.12
CA THR A 98 -3.97 3.02 -15.42
C THR A 98 -5.24 2.19 -15.42
N ILE A 99 -6.11 2.36 -16.42
CA ILE A 99 -7.37 1.60 -16.52
C ILE A 99 -7.08 0.10 -16.56
N GLY A 100 -7.75 -0.66 -15.69
CA GLY A 100 -7.56 -2.11 -15.54
C GLY A 100 -6.41 -2.52 -14.62
N GLN A 101 -5.50 -1.62 -14.25
CA GLN A 101 -4.44 -1.91 -13.29
C GLN A 101 -5.01 -2.02 -11.86
N SER A 102 -4.52 -3.01 -11.12
CA SER A 102 -4.81 -3.21 -9.70
C SER A 102 -3.89 -2.36 -8.83
N TYR A 103 -4.42 -1.77 -7.77
CA TYR A 103 -3.71 -0.90 -6.82
C TYR A 103 -3.99 -1.32 -5.38
N LYS A 104 -2.97 -1.32 -4.52
CA LYS A 104 -3.12 -1.45 -3.06
C LYS A 104 -3.14 -0.05 -2.45
N VAL A 105 -4.14 0.21 -1.62
CA VAL A 105 -4.16 1.32 -0.64
C VAL A 105 -3.76 0.74 0.72
N SER A 106 -2.89 1.42 1.45
CA SER A 106 -2.55 1.12 2.84
C SER A 106 -2.34 2.39 3.64
N PHE A 107 -2.83 2.42 4.88
CA PHE A 107 -2.64 3.51 5.84
C PHE A 107 -2.61 2.96 7.26
N PHE A 108 -2.06 3.73 8.20
CA PHE A 108 -2.05 3.38 9.61
C PHE A 108 -3.11 4.16 10.38
N TYR A 109 -3.82 3.43 11.25
CA TYR A 109 -4.92 3.96 12.07
C TYR A 109 -4.67 3.65 13.55
N SER A 110 -5.03 4.58 14.43
CA SER A 110 -5.19 4.31 15.86
C SER A 110 -6.34 5.13 16.42
N PRO A 111 -7.22 4.56 17.26
CA PRO A 111 -8.12 5.39 18.04
C PRO A 111 -7.33 6.20 19.08
N ARG A 112 -7.75 7.43 19.35
CA ARG A 112 -7.12 8.38 20.28
C ARG A 112 -7.27 7.92 21.73
N GLN A 113 -6.19 7.99 22.50
CA GLN A 113 -6.14 7.53 23.89
C GLN A 113 -7.26 8.13 24.76
N GLY A 114 -7.92 7.28 25.56
CA GLY A 114 -9.00 7.68 26.47
C GLY A 114 -10.37 7.97 25.82
N VAL A 115 -10.49 7.90 24.49
CA VAL A 115 -11.73 8.21 23.76
C VAL A 115 -12.55 6.94 23.48
N ALA A 116 -13.87 7.02 23.52
CA ALA A 116 -14.76 5.91 23.21
C ALA A 116 -14.85 5.63 21.70
N SER A 117 -15.20 4.40 21.29
CA SER A 117 -15.13 4.01 19.87
C SER A 117 -16.06 4.82 18.96
N ASN A 118 -17.18 5.31 19.47
CA ASN A 118 -18.18 6.06 18.70
C ASN A 118 -17.71 7.45 18.22
N SER A 119 -16.58 7.98 18.68
CA SER A 119 -15.97 9.22 18.14
C SER A 119 -14.79 8.93 17.20
N ASN A 120 -14.20 7.73 17.27
CA ASN A 120 -12.92 7.39 16.65
C ASN A 120 -12.97 6.98 15.17
N ASP A 121 -14.15 6.81 14.58
CA ASP A 121 -14.31 6.21 13.25
C ASP A 121 -13.76 7.10 12.12
N ILE A 122 -12.85 6.54 11.32
CA ILE A 122 -12.38 7.12 10.05
C ILE A 122 -12.90 6.27 8.89
N LEU A 123 -13.54 6.91 7.91
CA LEU A 123 -13.88 6.29 6.63
C LEU A 123 -12.77 6.60 5.62
N ALA A 124 -12.27 5.57 4.95
CA ALA A 124 -11.44 5.70 3.75
C ALA A 124 -12.33 5.52 2.51
N LEU A 125 -12.29 6.50 1.61
CA LEU A 125 -13.14 6.59 0.43
C LEU A 125 -12.29 6.51 -0.84
N LEU A 126 -12.73 5.71 -1.80
CA LEU A 126 -12.21 5.68 -3.15
C LEU A 126 -13.26 6.27 -4.10
N ASN A 127 -12.90 7.28 -4.86
CA ASN A 127 -13.77 7.94 -5.85
C ASN A 127 -15.13 8.37 -5.25
N GLY A 128 -15.13 8.83 -3.99
CA GLY A 128 -16.31 9.26 -3.24
C GLY A 128 -17.15 8.13 -2.60
N THR A 129 -16.81 6.87 -2.83
CA THR A 129 -17.47 5.70 -2.20
C THR A 129 -16.63 5.18 -1.03
N VAL A 130 -17.25 4.86 0.11
CA VAL A 130 -16.55 4.24 1.25
C VAL A 130 -16.01 2.87 0.85
N ALA A 131 -14.68 2.71 0.89
CA ALA A 131 -13.99 1.46 0.61
C ALA A 131 -13.61 0.71 1.90
N LYS A 132 -13.40 1.44 3.01
CA LYS A 132 -13.07 0.87 4.32
C LYS A 132 -13.54 1.79 5.45
N THR A 133 -13.92 1.20 6.58
CA THR A 133 -14.04 1.89 7.87
C THR A 133 -12.91 1.40 8.77
N ALA A 134 -12.20 2.33 9.41
CA ALA A 134 -11.28 2.06 10.51
C ALA A 134 -11.92 2.57 11.80
N SER A 135 -12.07 1.70 12.79
CA SER A 135 -12.79 1.97 14.04
C SER A 135 -12.14 1.25 15.22
N GLY A 136 -12.35 1.74 16.44
CA GLY A 136 -11.80 1.10 17.63
C GLY A 136 -11.89 1.96 18.88
N SER A 137 -11.72 1.35 20.05
CA SER A 137 -11.74 2.07 21.33
C SER A 137 -10.34 2.57 21.74
N GLY A 138 -10.30 3.79 22.26
CA GLY A 138 -9.16 4.40 22.94
C GLY A 138 -9.14 4.18 24.45
N ILE A 139 -10.24 3.69 25.03
CA ILE A 139 -10.38 3.45 26.47
C ILE A 139 -9.30 2.47 26.95
N GLY A 140 -8.60 2.82 28.03
CA GLY A 140 -7.50 2.03 28.60
C GLY A 140 -6.15 2.16 27.88
N LYS A 141 -6.06 2.90 26.76
CA LYS A 141 -4.78 3.19 26.08
C LYS A 141 -4.14 4.46 26.63
N SER A 142 -2.82 4.50 26.64
CA SER A 142 -1.99 5.63 27.09
C SER A 142 -1.29 6.39 25.94
N GLY A 143 -1.58 6.03 24.69
CA GLY A 143 -1.03 6.62 23.46
C GLY A 143 -1.65 5.94 22.22
N ASN A 144 -1.10 6.23 21.05
CA ASN A 144 -1.50 5.54 19.81
C ASN A 144 -1.12 4.05 19.88
N VAL A 145 -2.01 3.19 19.40
CA VAL A 145 -1.78 1.74 19.19
C VAL A 145 -2.13 1.45 17.73
N TRP A 146 -1.15 1.69 16.87
CA TRP A 146 -1.27 1.69 15.42
C TRP A 146 -1.60 0.32 14.82
N GLN A 147 -2.44 0.33 13.79
CA GLN A 147 -2.88 -0.83 13.02
C GLN A 147 -2.78 -0.50 11.52
N GLU A 148 -2.20 -1.37 10.70
CA GLU A 148 -2.28 -1.23 9.23
C GLU A 148 -3.72 -1.53 8.78
N ILE A 149 -4.27 -0.66 7.95
CA ILE A 149 -5.58 -0.81 7.32
C ILE A 149 -5.39 -0.70 5.81
N ASP A 150 -5.74 -1.77 5.09
CA ASP A 150 -5.55 -1.85 3.66
C ASP A 150 -6.79 -2.31 2.87
N PHE A 151 -6.77 -2.03 1.57
CA PHE A 151 -7.69 -2.59 0.57
C PHE A 151 -7.07 -2.49 -0.84
N ASN A 152 -7.55 -3.32 -1.76
CA ASN A 152 -7.16 -3.26 -3.16
C ASN A 152 -8.33 -2.72 -4.01
N PHE A 153 -8.03 -2.07 -5.14
CA PHE A 153 -9.01 -1.71 -6.15
C PHE A 153 -8.44 -1.88 -7.57
N VAL A 154 -9.33 -2.01 -8.56
CA VAL A 154 -8.97 -1.94 -9.99
C VAL A 154 -9.39 -0.57 -10.51
N ALA A 155 -8.48 0.17 -11.13
CA ALA A 155 -8.78 1.51 -11.62
C ALA A 155 -9.68 1.47 -12.86
N THR A 156 -10.73 2.28 -12.86
CA THR A 156 -11.72 2.38 -13.95
C THR A 156 -11.53 3.63 -14.84
N GLY A 157 -10.60 4.51 -14.48
CA GLY A 157 -10.25 5.73 -15.21
C GLY A 157 -8.75 6.05 -15.13
N PRO A 158 -8.29 7.11 -15.82
CA PRO A 158 -6.89 7.56 -15.80
C PRO A 158 -6.48 8.28 -14.49
N MET A 159 -7.45 8.56 -13.62
CA MET A 159 -7.29 9.16 -12.31
C MET A 159 -8.11 8.39 -11.29
N SER A 160 -7.70 8.45 -10.02
CA SER A 160 -8.54 8.07 -8.87
C SER A 160 -8.31 9.02 -7.71
N THR A 161 -9.31 9.13 -6.82
CA THR A 161 -9.26 10.01 -5.64
C THR A 161 -9.38 9.15 -4.38
N LEU A 162 -8.39 9.24 -3.51
CA LEU A 162 -8.44 8.72 -2.14
C LEU A 162 -8.85 9.85 -1.19
N GLY A 163 -9.80 9.58 -0.31
CA GLY A 163 -10.23 10.51 0.73
C GLY A 163 -10.34 9.84 2.09
N PHE A 164 -10.21 10.63 3.14
CA PHE A 164 -10.43 10.22 4.52
C PHE A 164 -11.37 11.23 5.20
N MET A 165 -12.32 10.75 6.01
CA MET A 165 -13.18 11.61 6.82
C MET A 165 -13.41 11.02 8.22
N ALA A 166 -13.58 11.88 9.22
CA ALA A 166 -14.12 11.47 10.51
C ALA A 166 -15.63 11.24 10.40
N ALA A 167 -16.12 10.13 10.96
CA ALA A 167 -17.52 9.72 10.89
C ALA A 167 -18.14 9.38 12.26
N GLY A 168 -17.37 9.51 13.35
CA GLY A 168 -17.87 9.38 14.71
C GLY A 168 -18.70 10.58 15.19
N VAL A 169 -18.96 10.63 16.49
CA VAL A 169 -19.45 11.84 17.16
C VAL A 169 -18.44 12.97 16.94
N SER A 170 -18.95 14.10 16.47
CA SER A 170 -18.19 15.33 16.21
C SER A 170 -17.99 16.12 17.51
N ASP A 171 -17.07 15.67 18.36
CA ASP A 171 -16.81 16.20 19.71
C ASP A 171 -15.40 16.81 19.90
N SER A 172 -14.58 16.86 18.85
CA SER A 172 -13.14 17.21 18.81
C SER A 172 -12.19 16.08 19.28
N TYR A 173 -12.65 14.82 19.20
CA TYR A 173 -11.89 13.62 19.62
C TYR A 173 -12.07 12.45 18.64
N GLY A 174 -11.38 12.54 17.50
CA GLY A 174 -11.38 11.51 16.45
C GLY A 174 -10.29 10.45 16.56
N GLY A 175 -10.20 9.62 15.51
CA GLY A 175 -9.08 8.71 15.30
C GLY A 175 -7.83 9.41 14.74
N SER A 176 -6.67 8.80 14.98
CA SER A 176 -5.37 9.13 14.39
C SER A 176 -5.17 8.40 13.05
N LEU A 177 -4.64 9.11 12.05
CA LEU A 177 -4.28 8.61 10.71
C LEU A 177 -2.82 8.95 10.39
N ASP A 178 -2.08 8.02 9.79
CA ASP A 178 -0.67 8.19 9.39
C ASP A 178 -0.27 7.28 8.20
N LYS A 179 0.87 7.57 7.57
CA LYS A 179 1.59 6.78 6.56
C LYS A 179 0.69 6.23 5.44
N VAL A 180 -0.10 7.12 4.85
CA VAL A 180 -0.97 6.81 3.71
C VAL A 180 -0.12 6.48 2.48
N SER A 181 -0.48 5.40 1.80
CA SER A 181 0.14 4.97 0.54
C SER A 181 -0.86 4.39 -0.44
N VAL A 182 -0.61 4.63 -1.73
CA VAL A 182 -1.24 3.90 -2.83
C VAL A 182 -0.14 3.47 -3.79
N SER A 183 -0.18 2.22 -4.25
CA SER A 183 0.79 1.71 -5.22
C SER A 183 0.17 0.69 -6.16
N ALA A 184 0.72 0.59 -7.38
CA ALA A 184 0.32 -0.44 -8.33
C ALA A 184 0.73 -1.82 -7.80
N VAL A 185 -0.21 -2.77 -7.77
CA VAL A 185 0.07 -4.19 -7.51
C VAL A 185 0.59 -4.78 -8.83
N PRO A 186 1.85 -5.22 -8.94
CA PRO A 186 2.33 -5.85 -10.15
C PRO A 186 1.47 -7.08 -10.45
N GLU A 187 1.01 -7.22 -11.70
CA GLU A 187 0.40 -8.50 -12.07
C GLU A 187 1.42 -9.62 -11.87
N PRO A 188 1.03 -10.76 -11.26
CA PRO A 188 1.85 -11.96 -11.33
C PRO A 188 2.18 -12.21 -12.79
N SER A 189 3.47 -12.41 -13.11
CA SER A 189 4.00 -12.40 -14.48
C SER A 189 3.59 -13.64 -15.28
N SER A 190 2.28 -13.80 -15.45
CA SER A 190 1.59 -14.98 -15.93
C SER A 190 1.93 -15.28 -17.38
N TRP A 191 2.23 -14.24 -18.16
CA TRP A 191 2.81 -14.37 -19.49
C TRP A 191 4.26 -14.89 -19.45
N ALA A 192 5.09 -14.45 -18.50
CA ALA A 192 6.46 -14.93 -18.37
C ALA A 192 6.51 -16.39 -17.85
N THR A 193 5.64 -16.76 -16.91
CA THR A 193 5.53 -18.15 -16.42
C THR A 193 4.89 -19.07 -17.45
N LEU A 194 3.87 -18.61 -18.20
CA LEU A 194 3.31 -19.32 -19.34
C LEU A 194 4.35 -19.53 -20.45
N LEU A 195 5.09 -18.49 -20.85
CA LEU A 195 6.14 -18.59 -21.86
C LEU A 195 7.28 -19.49 -21.38
N ALA A 196 7.72 -19.39 -20.13
CA ALA A 196 8.71 -20.30 -19.55
C ALA A 196 8.20 -21.76 -19.52
N GLY A 197 6.93 -21.98 -19.20
CA GLY A 197 6.28 -23.29 -19.25
C GLY A 197 6.21 -23.87 -20.67
N LEU A 198 5.80 -23.07 -21.66
CA LEU A 198 5.74 -23.44 -23.07
C LEU A 198 7.14 -23.74 -23.65
N LEU A 199 8.15 -22.94 -23.30
CA LEU A 199 9.55 -23.19 -23.66
C LEU A 199 10.06 -24.49 -23.02
N GLY A 200 9.75 -24.73 -21.75
CA GLY A 200 10.08 -25.98 -21.05
C GLY A 200 9.43 -27.21 -21.72
N LEU A 201 8.15 -27.13 -22.05
CA LEU A 201 7.43 -28.17 -22.80
C LEU A 201 8.05 -28.41 -24.19
N GLY A 202 8.44 -27.36 -24.90
CA GLY A 202 9.14 -27.45 -26.19
C GLY A 202 10.50 -28.15 -26.12
N VAL A 203 11.24 -27.97 -25.02
CA VAL A 203 12.49 -28.71 -24.76
C VAL A 203 12.23 -30.19 -24.45
N ILE A 204 11.13 -30.50 -23.74
CA ILE A 204 10.76 -31.88 -23.40
C ILE A 204 10.29 -32.66 -24.63
N THR A 205 9.44 -32.07 -25.49
CA THR A 205 8.94 -32.76 -26.70
C THR A 205 10.07 -33.01 -27.70
N ARG A 206 10.97 -32.03 -27.91
CA ARG A 206 12.15 -32.16 -28.80
C ARG A 206 13.19 -33.18 -28.32
N ARG A 207 13.11 -33.64 -27.06
CA ARG A 207 13.92 -34.75 -26.51
C ARG A 207 13.28 -36.14 -26.68
N ARG A 208 12.02 -36.23 -27.11
CA ARG A 208 11.30 -37.50 -27.36
C ARG A 208 11.26 -37.91 -28.83
N THR A 209 11.73 -37.06 -29.73
CA THR A 209 11.75 -37.26 -31.19
C THR A 209 13.17 -37.44 -31.75
N ARG A 210 14.06 -38.05 -30.94
CA ARG A 210 15.45 -38.41 -31.25
C ARG A 210 15.82 -39.71 -30.55
#